data_AF-A0AAQ1F307-F1
#
_entry.id   AF-A0AAQ1F307-F1
#
_cell.length_a   1.000
_cell.length_b   1.000
_cell.length_c   1.000
_cell.angle_alpha   90.00
_cell.angle_beta   90.00
_cell.angle_gamma   90.00
#
_symmetry.space_group_name_H-M   'P 1'
#
loop_
_entity.id
_entity.type
_entity.pdbx_description
1 polymer ?
#
loop_
_entity_poly.entity_id
_entity_poly.type
_entity_poly.pdbx_seq_one_letter_code
_entity_poly.pdbx_strand_id
1 'polypeptide(L)'
;MLLIKASAGALGILALLFLCYVAGKKGVTGSEMASWVQAVFAVVAIGASAVFFARQQRAERRRLEDERRDTARSAGEMSAHALNLVAVRLEACLHGKALFNLRGAQTTEMVQAMRELELGRLDPNLIKHFAYLRAGVFAINTRITEIYTTEKTKPSLRSKRTERLKSAARVLDAARQNYRDYQDEIGPKTILPIPDIPSSLDDFLREATAETQSHPDAYD
;
A
#
# COMPACT_ATOMS: atom_id res chain seq x y z
N MET A 1 10.14 10.78 29.13
CA MET A 1 9.70 9.38 29.35
C MET A 1 10.31 8.72 30.59
N LEU A 2 11.48 9.15 31.09
CA LEU A 2 12.07 8.70 32.38
C LEU A 2 11.30 9.19 33.63
N LEU A 3 10.70 10.38 33.58
CA LEU A 3 9.95 10.97 34.70
C LEU A 3 8.68 10.20 35.12
N ILE A 4 8.02 9.49 34.19
CA ILE A 4 6.79 8.71 34.48
C ILE A 4 7.14 7.34 35.10
N LYS A 5 8.34 6.80 34.85
CA LYS A 5 8.79 5.55 35.49
C LYS A 5 9.14 5.76 36.96
N ALA A 6 9.69 6.94 37.29
CA ALA A 6 10.03 7.30 38.67
C ALA A 6 8.78 7.50 39.56
N SER A 7 7.69 8.04 39.01
CA SER A 7 6.48 8.36 39.81
C SER A 7 5.68 7.13 40.24
N ALA A 8 5.59 6.09 39.41
CA ALA A 8 4.90 4.85 39.77
C ALA A 8 5.66 4.04 40.84
N GLY A 9 7.01 4.00 40.75
CA GLY A 9 7.86 3.39 41.78
C GLY A 9 7.80 4.16 43.10
N ALA A 10 7.83 5.49 43.06
CA ALA A 10 7.72 6.33 44.24
C ALA A 10 6.37 6.19 44.96
N LEU A 11 5.26 6.11 44.21
CA LEU A 11 3.91 5.88 44.77
C LEU A 11 3.78 4.49 45.41
N GLY A 12 4.35 3.45 44.80
CA GLY A 12 4.38 2.11 45.37
C GLY A 12 5.16 2.04 46.68
N ILE A 13 6.33 2.69 46.74
CA ILE A 13 7.16 2.78 47.95
C ILE A 13 6.44 3.59 49.04
N LEU A 14 5.80 4.71 48.70
CA LEU A 14 5.03 5.52 49.64
C LEU A 14 3.82 4.77 50.22
N ALA A 15 3.08 4.03 49.39
CA ALA A 15 1.97 3.20 49.85
C ALA A 15 2.44 2.08 50.78
N LEU A 16 3.58 1.44 50.47
CA LEU A 16 4.19 0.41 51.31
C LEU A 16 4.63 0.99 52.67
N LEU A 17 5.31 2.14 52.67
CA LEU A 17 5.75 2.82 53.89
C LEU A 17 4.56 3.27 54.76
N PHE A 18 3.49 3.77 54.14
CA PHE A 18 2.27 4.16 54.83
C PHE A 18 1.55 2.95 55.45
N LEU A 19 1.49 1.81 54.75
CA LEU A 19 0.90 0.58 55.26
C LEU A 19 1.72 -0.02 56.42
N CYS A 20 3.05 -0.03 56.31
CA CYS A 20 3.93 -0.43 57.42
C CYS A 20 3.74 0.46 58.65
N TYR A 21 3.58 1.77 58.45
CA TYR A 21 3.32 2.73 59.52
C TYR A 21 1.97 2.48 60.22
N VAL A 22 0.89 2.27 59.46
CA VAL A 22 -0.46 2.02 60.02
C VAL A 22 -0.52 0.68 60.75
N ALA A 23 0.15 -0.35 60.25
CA ALA A 23 0.21 -1.66 60.90
C ALA A 23 0.99 -1.64 62.21
N GLY A 24 2.11 -0.92 62.26
CA GLY A 24 2.89 -0.71 63.49
C GLY A 24 2.08 -0.01 64.59
N LYS A 25 1.11 0.85 64.22
CA LYS A 25 0.21 1.52 65.16
C LYS A 25 -0.93 0.66 65.69
N LYS A 26 -1.35 -0.40 64.97
CA LYS A 26 -2.53 -1.21 65.33
C LYS A 26 -2.22 -2.54 66.02
N GLY A 27 -0.93 -2.88 66.21
CA GLY A 27 -0.54 -4.11 66.93
C GLY A 27 -0.94 -5.39 66.20
N VAL A 28 -1.07 -5.34 64.87
CA VAL A 28 -1.46 -6.48 64.03
C VAL A 28 -0.34 -7.52 64.07
N THR A 29 -0.64 -8.72 64.58
CA THR A 29 0.33 -9.82 64.67
C THR A 29 0.60 -10.45 63.29
N GLY A 30 1.75 -11.11 63.16
CA GLY A 30 2.42 -11.36 61.87
C GLY A 30 1.63 -12.10 60.77
N SER A 31 0.61 -12.91 61.09
CA SER A 31 -0.18 -13.62 60.05
C SER A 31 -1.25 -12.74 59.41
N GLU A 32 -1.94 -11.90 60.18
CA GLU A 32 -2.96 -10.98 59.67
C GLU A 32 -2.33 -9.88 58.79
N MET A 33 -1.16 -9.39 59.20
CA MET A 33 -0.39 -8.41 58.42
C MET A 33 0.07 -8.99 57.07
N ALA A 34 0.53 -10.25 57.05
CA ALA A 34 0.93 -10.92 55.82
C ALA A 34 -0.25 -11.05 54.84
N SER A 35 -1.45 -11.39 55.33
CA SER A 35 -2.65 -11.51 54.49
C SER A 35 -3.07 -10.18 53.85
N TRP A 36 -2.99 -9.08 54.61
CA TRP A 36 -3.31 -7.73 54.13
C TRP A 36 -2.30 -7.24 53.09
N VAL A 37 -1.01 -7.43 53.37
CA VAL A 37 0.06 -7.09 52.44
C VAL A 37 -0.08 -7.87 51.13
N GLN A 38 -0.36 -9.17 51.21
CA GLN A 38 -0.59 -10.02 50.03
C GLN A 38 -1.80 -9.54 49.21
N ALA A 39 -2.89 -9.13 49.84
CA ALA A 39 -4.06 -8.60 49.14
C ALA A 39 -3.74 -7.29 48.41
N VAL A 40 -3.00 -6.37 49.04
CA VAL A 40 -2.57 -5.12 48.39
C VAL A 40 -1.64 -5.40 47.21
N PHE A 41 -0.65 -6.28 47.37
CA PHE A 41 0.23 -6.67 46.28
C PHE A 41 -0.52 -7.35 45.12
N ALA A 42 -1.52 -8.17 45.41
CA ALA A 42 -2.36 -8.79 44.38
C ALA A 42 -3.13 -7.74 43.57
N VAL A 43 -3.74 -6.75 44.24
CA VAL A 43 -4.46 -5.65 43.56
C VAL A 43 -3.51 -4.80 42.71
N VAL A 44 -2.32 -4.46 43.25
CA VAL A 44 -1.29 -3.71 42.50
C VAL A 44 -0.79 -4.51 41.30
N ALA A 45 -0.54 -5.81 41.46
CA ALA A 45 -0.12 -6.69 40.38
C ALA A 45 -1.17 -6.77 39.27
N ILE A 46 -2.45 -6.97 39.61
CA ILE A 46 -3.56 -7.01 38.65
C ILE A 46 -3.69 -5.67 37.92
N GLY A 47 -3.62 -4.55 38.63
CA GLY A 47 -3.67 -3.21 38.03
C GLY A 47 -2.49 -2.93 37.10
N ALA A 48 -1.27 -3.31 37.51
CA ALA A 48 -0.07 -3.18 36.69
C ALA A 48 -0.12 -4.06 35.44
N SER A 49 -0.59 -5.30 35.56
CA SER A 49 -0.82 -6.22 34.43
C SER A 49 -1.83 -5.64 33.45
N ALA A 50 -2.98 -5.13 33.91
CA ALA A 50 -3.99 -4.54 33.02
C ALA A 50 -3.46 -3.33 32.25
N VAL A 51 -2.71 -2.43 32.90
CA VAL A 51 -2.07 -1.28 32.24
C VAL A 51 -1.00 -1.73 31.24
N PHE A 52 -0.21 -2.75 31.58
CA PHE A 52 0.79 -3.32 30.68
C PHE A 52 0.12 -3.94 29.44
N PHE A 53 -0.90 -4.78 29.62
CA PHE A 53 -1.67 -5.37 28.52
C PHE A 53 -2.32 -4.30 27.64
N ALA A 54 -2.93 -3.26 28.23
CA ALA A 54 -3.51 -2.16 27.46
C ALA A 54 -2.46 -1.39 26.64
N ARG A 55 -1.26 -1.18 27.20
CA ARG A 55 -0.14 -0.57 26.45
C ARG A 55 0.38 -1.48 25.35
N GLN A 56 0.54 -2.77 25.62
CA GLN A 56 1.00 -3.75 24.65
C GLN A 56 0.02 -3.85 23.48
N GLN A 57 -1.28 -3.90 23.76
CA GLN A 57 -2.32 -3.92 22.71
C GLN A 57 -2.32 -2.65 21.86
N ARG A 58 -2.08 -1.47 22.46
CA ARG A 58 -1.96 -0.21 21.71
C ARG A 58 -0.69 -0.17 20.86
N ALA A 59 0.43 -0.66 21.38
CA ALA A 59 1.68 -0.75 20.63
C ALA A 59 1.53 -1.69 19.43
N GLU A 60 0.88 -2.83 19.62
CA GLU A 60 0.61 -3.79 18.55
C GLU A 60 -0.29 -3.20 17.46
N ARG A 61 -1.38 -2.52 17.85
CA ARG A 61 -2.26 -1.83 16.88
C ARG A 61 -1.49 -0.80 16.05
N ARG A 62 -0.64 0.02 16.68
CA ARG A 62 0.19 1.00 15.97
C ARG A 62 1.14 0.34 14.99
N ARG A 63 1.80 -0.75 15.42
CA ARG A 63 2.69 -1.52 14.57
C ARG A 63 1.96 -2.06 13.34
N LEU A 64 0.77 -2.63 13.52
CA LEU A 64 -0.05 -3.13 12.41
C LEU A 64 -0.51 -2.00 11.48
N GLU A 65 -0.86 -0.83 12.02
CA GLU A 65 -1.20 0.35 11.22
C GLU A 65 0.00 0.86 10.40
N ASP A 66 1.19 0.88 11.00
CA ASP A 66 2.43 1.26 10.32
C ASP A 66 2.81 0.24 9.23
N GLU A 67 2.73 -1.07 9.52
CA GLU A 67 2.96 -2.13 8.54
C GLU A 67 1.98 -2.07 7.35
N ARG A 68 0.72 -1.73 7.61
CA ARG A 68 -0.29 -1.50 6.56
C ARG A 68 0.07 -0.29 5.70
N ARG A 69 0.48 0.82 6.32
CA ARG A 69 0.91 2.03 5.59
C ARG A 69 2.14 1.78 4.73
N ASP A 70 3.12 1.05 5.25
CA ASP A 70 4.32 0.69 4.50
C ASP A 70 3.98 -0.20 3.30
N THR A 71 3.13 -1.21 3.51
CA THR A 71 2.63 -2.07 2.42
C THR A 71 1.89 -1.26 1.35
N ALA A 72 1.03 -0.34 1.79
CA ALA A 72 0.26 0.54 0.93
C ALA A 72 1.17 1.47 0.12
N ARG A 73 2.21 2.01 0.74
CA ARG A 73 3.24 2.81 0.07
C ARG A 73 4.00 1.98 -0.96
N SER A 74 4.49 0.79 -0.61
CA SER A 74 5.20 -0.09 -1.53
C SER A 74 4.35 -0.50 -2.73
N ALA A 75 3.07 -0.82 -2.51
CA ALA A 75 2.12 -1.11 -3.58
C ALA A 75 1.93 0.10 -4.51
N GLY A 76 1.89 1.32 -3.95
CA GLY A 76 1.82 2.56 -4.72
C GLY A 76 3.07 2.85 -5.54
N GLU A 77 4.26 2.68 -4.96
CA GLU A 77 5.55 2.87 -5.64
C GLU A 77 5.73 1.85 -6.78
N MET A 78 5.39 0.58 -6.53
CA MET A 78 5.41 -0.46 -7.55
C MET A 78 4.42 -0.18 -8.68
N SER A 79 3.21 0.31 -8.36
CA SER A 79 2.21 0.65 -9.37
C SER A 79 2.66 1.84 -10.24
N ALA A 80 3.25 2.88 -9.65
CA ALA A 80 3.84 3.98 -10.42
C ALA A 80 4.92 3.48 -11.38
N HIS A 81 5.82 2.64 -10.89
CA HIS A 81 6.89 2.10 -11.72
C HIS A 81 6.34 1.23 -12.87
N ALA A 82 5.35 0.38 -12.57
CA ALA A 82 4.67 -0.44 -13.57
C ALA A 82 3.98 0.41 -14.65
N LEU A 83 3.27 1.47 -14.25
CA LEU A 83 2.63 2.44 -15.16
C LEU A 83 3.65 3.12 -16.06
N ASN A 84 4.79 3.53 -15.50
CA ASN A 84 5.87 4.14 -16.28
C ASN A 84 6.42 3.16 -17.33
N LEU A 85 6.67 1.90 -16.95
CA LEU A 85 7.17 0.87 -17.86
C LEU A 85 6.22 0.65 -19.03
N VAL A 86 4.92 0.49 -18.78
CA VAL A 86 3.94 0.31 -19.86
C VAL A 86 3.77 1.56 -20.71
N ALA A 87 3.83 2.75 -20.13
CA ALA A 87 3.76 4.02 -20.88
C ALA A 87 4.96 4.15 -21.84
N VAL A 88 6.17 3.93 -21.34
CA VAL A 88 7.40 3.94 -22.15
C VAL A 88 7.38 2.86 -23.24
N ARG A 89 6.76 1.70 -22.96
CA ARG A 89 6.62 0.62 -23.94
C ARG A 89 5.57 0.94 -25.01
N LEU A 90 4.47 1.59 -24.61
CA LEU A 90 3.43 2.08 -25.51
C LEU A 90 3.98 3.16 -26.45
N GLU A 91 4.70 4.14 -25.90
CA GLU A 91 5.40 5.18 -26.67
C GLU A 91 6.40 4.58 -27.66
N ALA A 92 7.23 3.63 -27.21
CA ALA A 92 8.16 2.93 -28.09
C ALA A 92 7.43 2.20 -29.23
N CYS A 93 6.28 1.57 -28.95
CA CYS A 93 5.45 0.87 -29.92
C CYS A 93 4.90 1.83 -30.99
N LEU A 94 4.36 2.98 -30.57
CA LEU A 94 3.87 4.02 -31.47
C LEU A 94 4.95 4.45 -32.47
N HIS A 95 6.17 4.65 -32.01
CA HIS A 95 7.29 5.09 -32.85
C HIS A 95 8.07 3.94 -33.52
N GLY A 96 7.65 2.68 -33.38
CA GLY A 96 8.32 1.54 -34.02
C GLY A 96 9.76 1.29 -33.56
N LYS A 97 10.14 1.67 -32.33
CA LYS A 97 11.50 1.54 -31.79
C LYS A 97 11.84 0.14 -31.25
N ALA A 98 12.84 -0.54 -31.81
CA ALA A 98 13.28 -1.93 -31.48
C ALA A 98 13.46 -2.32 -29.99
N LEU A 99 13.53 -1.35 -29.06
CA LEU A 99 13.67 -1.55 -27.61
C LEU A 99 12.50 -2.26 -26.91
N PHE A 100 11.43 -2.64 -27.63
CA PHE A 100 10.21 -3.20 -27.06
C PHE A 100 10.36 -4.58 -26.40
N ASN A 101 11.25 -5.45 -26.92
CA ASN A 101 11.36 -6.83 -26.43
C ASN A 101 12.00 -6.89 -25.04
N LEU A 102 13.10 -6.16 -24.82
CA LEU A 102 13.77 -6.08 -23.53
C LEU A 102 12.86 -5.46 -22.45
N ARG A 103 12.12 -4.41 -22.82
CA ARG A 103 11.14 -3.76 -21.93
C ARG A 103 9.91 -4.64 -21.67
N GLY A 104 9.57 -5.53 -22.59
CA GLY A 104 8.48 -6.49 -22.43
C GLY A 104 8.74 -7.48 -21.30
N ALA A 105 9.94 -8.06 -21.24
CA ALA A 105 10.32 -8.95 -20.15
C ALA A 105 10.26 -8.24 -18.79
N GLN A 106 10.84 -7.04 -18.69
CA GLN A 106 10.79 -6.22 -17.47
C GLN A 106 9.36 -5.91 -17.01
N THR A 107 8.46 -5.60 -17.96
CA THR A 107 7.06 -5.32 -17.64
C THR A 107 6.33 -6.57 -17.17
N THR A 108 6.61 -7.74 -17.75
CA THR A 108 6.05 -9.02 -17.31
C THR A 108 6.49 -9.38 -15.88
N GLU A 109 7.78 -9.23 -15.58
CA GLU A 109 8.30 -9.42 -14.21
C GLU A 109 7.65 -8.46 -13.22
N MET A 110 7.46 -7.19 -13.61
CA MET A 110 6.77 -6.22 -12.76
C MET A 110 5.31 -6.61 -12.49
N VAL A 111 4.57 -7.07 -13.51
CA VAL A 111 3.20 -7.57 -13.32
C VAL A 111 3.18 -8.80 -12.41
N GLN A 112 4.19 -9.67 -12.49
CA GLN A 112 4.33 -10.82 -11.59
C GLN A 112 4.63 -10.37 -10.16
N ALA A 113 5.55 -9.45 -9.95
CA ALA A 113 5.83 -8.86 -8.63
C ALA A 113 4.55 -8.23 -8.02
N MET A 114 3.73 -7.55 -8.84
CA MET A 114 2.43 -7.02 -8.40
C MET A 114 1.43 -8.11 -7.98
N ARG A 115 1.57 -9.35 -8.46
CA ARG A 115 0.74 -10.49 -8.04
C ARG A 115 1.18 -11.09 -6.71
N GLU A 116 2.47 -11.03 -6.42
CA GLU A 116 3.07 -11.57 -5.19
C GLU A 116 2.83 -10.69 -3.97
N LEU A 117 2.39 -9.44 -4.17
CA LEU A 117 2.04 -8.54 -3.09
C LEU A 117 0.83 -9.05 -2.30
N GLU A 118 1.03 -9.25 -0.99
CA GLU A 118 0.01 -9.77 -0.08
C GLU A 118 -1.15 -8.77 0.12
N LEU A 119 -2.22 -8.92 -0.67
CA LEU A 119 -3.41 -8.05 -0.60
C LEU A 119 -4.08 -8.04 0.77
N GLY A 120 -3.93 -9.09 1.57
CA GLY A 120 -4.49 -9.17 2.92
C GLY A 120 -3.90 -8.15 3.91
N ARG A 121 -2.76 -7.54 3.58
CA ARG A 121 -2.11 -6.50 4.39
C ARG A 121 -2.43 -5.08 3.92
N LEU A 122 -3.13 -4.92 2.80
CA LEU A 122 -3.60 -3.62 2.32
C LEU A 122 -4.89 -3.22 3.04
N ASP A 123 -5.11 -1.91 3.16
CA ASP A 123 -6.42 -1.40 3.55
C ASP A 123 -7.48 -1.83 2.52
N PRO A 124 -8.66 -2.32 2.94
CA PRO A 124 -9.73 -2.75 2.03
C PRO A 124 -10.07 -1.75 0.93
N ASN A 125 -10.02 -0.44 1.22
CA ASN A 125 -10.34 0.58 0.24
C ASN A 125 -9.27 0.66 -0.87
N LEU A 126 -8.01 0.38 -0.53
CA LEU A 126 -6.87 0.39 -1.45
C LEU A 126 -6.79 -0.86 -2.33
N ILE A 127 -7.34 -1.99 -1.87
CA ILE A 127 -7.32 -3.26 -2.61
C ILE A 127 -7.97 -3.10 -3.99
N LYS A 128 -9.11 -2.40 -4.06
CA LYS A 128 -9.84 -2.16 -5.31
C LYS A 128 -8.94 -1.44 -6.32
N HIS A 129 -8.37 -0.31 -5.92
CA HIS A 129 -7.50 0.51 -6.75
C HIS A 129 -6.27 -0.26 -7.22
N PHE A 130 -5.58 -0.95 -6.31
CA PHE A 130 -4.41 -1.76 -6.66
C PHE A 130 -4.76 -2.90 -7.64
N ALA A 131 -5.92 -3.53 -7.48
CA ALA A 131 -6.39 -4.54 -8.41
C ALA A 131 -6.65 -3.96 -9.82
N TYR A 132 -7.27 -2.78 -9.91
CA TYR A 132 -7.46 -2.08 -11.19
C TYR A 132 -6.13 -1.69 -11.84
N LEU A 133 -5.17 -1.19 -11.05
CA LEU A 133 -3.84 -0.83 -11.54
C LEU A 133 -3.12 -2.05 -12.13
N ARG A 134 -3.09 -3.16 -11.39
CA ARG A 134 -2.49 -4.42 -11.85
C ARG A 134 -3.16 -4.94 -13.13
N ALA A 135 -4.49 -4.90 -13.19
CA ALA A 135 -5.24 -5.33 -14.38
C ALA A 135 -4.96 -4.43 -15.58
N GLY A 136 -4.91 -3.10 -15.39
CA GLY A 136 -4.61 -2.13 -16.44
C GLY A 136 -3.21 -2.34 -17.01
N VAL A 137 -2.19 -2.43 -16.15
CA VAL A 137 -0.80 -2.71 -16.57
C VAL A 137 -0.72 -4.02 -17.37
N PHE A 138 -1.36 -5.10 -16.88
CA PHE A 138 -1.40 -6.37 -17.59
C PHE A 138 -2.07 -6.27 -18.96
N ALA A 139 -3.22 -5.60 -19.04
CA ALA A 139 -3.98 -5.43 -20.28
C ALA A 139 -3.18 -4.64 -21.33
N ILE A 140 -2.56 -3.53 -20.94
CA ILE A 140 -1.69 -2.73 -21.81
C ILE A 140 -0.50 -3.56 -22.29
N ASN A 141 0.19 -4.25 -21.36
CA ASN A 141 1.35 -5.08 -21.68
C ASN A 141 1.00 -6.19 -22.68
N THR A 142 -0.16 -6.82 -22.50
CA THR A 142 -0.68 -7.88 -23.36
C THR A 142 -1.02 -7.35 -24.74
N ARG A 143 -1.75 -6.22 -24.81
CA ARG A 143 -2.16 -5.61 -26.08
C ARG A 143 -0.96 -5.19 -26.93
N ILE A 144 0.07 -4.59 -26.33
CA ILE A 144 1.32 -4.25 -27.04
C ILE A 144 1.98 -5.51 -27.61
N THR A 145 2.07 -6.57 -26.82
CA THR A 145 2.68 -7.84 -27.23
C THR A 145 1.88 -8.51 -28.36
N GLU A 146 0.55 -8.51 -28.25
CA GLU A 146 -0.36 -9.03 -29.27
C GLU A 146 -0.17 -8.31 -30.60
N ILE A 147 -0.25 -6.97 -30.62
CA ILE A 147 -0.10 -6.15 -31.83
C ILE A 147 1.23 -6.47 -32.52
N TYR A 148 2.33 -6.50 -31.76
CA TYR A 148 3.65 -6.77 -32.31
C TYR A 148 3.78 -8.19 -32.88
N THR A 149 3.19 -9.18 -32.20
CA THR A 149 3.19 -10.57 -32.65
C THR A 149 2.35 -10.72 -33.92
N THR A 150 1.22 -10.02 -34.02
CA THR A 150 0.43 -9.95 -35.24
C THR A 150 1.21 -9.27 -36.37
N GLU A 151 1.92 -8.19 -36.12
CA GLU A 151 2.69 -7.47 -37.16
C GLU A 151 3.90 -8.26 -37.69
N LYS A 152 4.47 -9.15 -36.87
CA LYS A 152 5.50 -10.10 -37.32
C LYS A 152 4.97 -11.09 -38.34
N THR A 153 3.73 -11.57 -38.14
CA THR A 153 3.08 -12.54 -39.03
C THR A 153 2.35 -11.89 -40.20
N LYS A 154 1.84 -10.66 -40.01
CA LYS A 154 1.07 -9.88 -40.98
C LYS A 154 1.59 -8.42 -41.05
N PRO A 155 2.69 -8.16 -41.78
CA PRO A 155 3.31 -6.84 -41.83
C PRO A 155 2.40 -5.72 -42.37
N SER A 156 1.39 -6.06 -43.18
CA SER A 156 0.39 -5.11 -43.69
C SER A 156 -0.41 -4.41 -42.59
N LEU A 157 -0.49 -4.99 -41.38
CA LEU A 157 -1.20 -4.40 -40.25
C LEU A 157 -0.42 -3.29 -39.53
N ARG A 158 0.85 -3.04 -39.89
CA ARG A 158 1.65 -1.95 -39.32
C ARG A 158 1.03 -0.57 -39.55
N SER A 159 0.37 -0.36 -40.68
CA SER A 159 -0.33 0.90 -40.99
C SER A 159 -1.54 1.14 -40.07
N LYS A 160 -2.11 0.08 -39.48
CA LYS A 160 -3.22 0.13 -38.52
C LYS A 160 -2.76 0.13 -37.06
N ARG A 161 -1.45 0.23 -36.79
CA ARG A 161 -0.89 0.11 -35.43
C ARG A 161 -1.47 1.14 -34.48
N THR A 162 -1.41 2.41 -34.87
CA THR A 162 -1.86 3.54 -34.03
C THR A 162 -3.31 3.33 -33.59
N GLU A 163 -4.18 2.96 -34.52
CA GLU A 163 -5.59 2.67 -34.25
C GLU A 163 -5.76 1.52 -33.25
N ARG A 164 -5.07 0.39 -33.46
CA ARG A 164 -5.15 -0.77 -32.57
C ARG A 164 -4.63 -0.47 -31.15
N LEU A 165 -3.71 0.47 -31.01
CA LEU A 165 -3.13 0.91 -29.73
C LEU A 165 -4.05 1.86 -28.94
N LYS A 166 -5.08 2.46 -29.56
CA LYS A 166 -6.00 3.37 -28.85
C LYS A 166 -6.70 2.72 -27.67
N SER A 167 -7.05 1.44 -27.79
CA SER A 167 -7.57 0.62 -26.68
C SER A 167 -6.61 0.58 -25.47
N ALA A 168 -5.31 0.37 -25.71
CA ALA A 168 -4.30 0.36 -24.66
C ALA A 168 -4.07 1.76 -24.06
N ALA A 169 -4.13 2.81 -24.88
CA ALA A 169 -4.07 4.19 -24.42
C ALA A 169 -5.23 4.53 -23.47
N ARG A 170 -6.47 4.18 -23.81
CA ARG A 170 -7.63 4.38 -22.93
C ARG A 170 -7.47 3.66 -21.58
N VAL A 171 -6.94 2.45 -21.60
CA VAL A 171 -6.65 1.70 -20.35
C VAL A 171 -5.53 2.38 -19.54
N LEU A 172 -4.51 2.92 -20.19
CA LEU A 172 -3.45 3.68 -19.52
C LEU A 172 -4.00 4.93 -18.84
N ASP A 173 -4.86 5.69 -19.52
CA ASP A 173 -5.50 6.89 -18.96
C ASP A 173 -6.37 6.55 -17.74
N ALA A 174 -7.24 5.54 -17.87
CA ALA A 174 -8.05 5.05 -16.76
C ALA A 174 -7.21 4.54 -15.58
N ALA A 175 -6.09 3.86 -15.85
CA ALA A 175 -5.18 3.39 -14.81
C ALA A 175 -4.45 4.54 -14.12
N ARG A 176 -4.06 5.60 -14.86
CA ARG A 176 -3.50 6.83 -14.28
C ARG A 176 -4.50 7.54 -13.37
N GLN A 177 -5.78 7.57 -13.74
CA GLN A 177 -6.82 8.11 -12.87
C GLN A 177 -7.00 7.25 -11.60
N ASN A 178 -7.08 5.93 -11.72
CA ASN A 178 -7.13 5.04 -10.54
C ASN A 178 -5.90 5.20 -9.63
N TYR A 179 -4.73 5.53 -10.19
CA TYR A 179 -3.54 5.80 -9.40
C TYR A 179 -3.64 7.12 -8.62
N ARG A 180 -4.30 8.14 -9.17
CA ARG A 180 -4.62 9.39 -8.44
C ARG A 180 -5.54 9.09 -7.27
N ASP A 181 -6.61 8.35 -7.53
CA ASP A 181 -7.58 7.98 -6.51
C ASP A 181 -6.89 7.16 -5.39
N TYR A 182 -5.96 6.27 -5.76
CA TYR A 182 -5.10 5.55 -4.81
C TYR A 182 -4.22 6.48 -3.95
N GLN A 183 -3.59 7.49 -4.57
CA GLN A 183 -2.76 8.46 -3.87
C GLN A 183 -3.56 9.34 -2.91
N ASP A 184 -4.75 9.77 -3.33
CA ASP A 184 -5.65 10.59 -2.51
C ASP A 184 -6.10 9.81 -1.27
N GLU A 185 -6.36 8.52 -1.42
CA GLU A 185 -6.82 7.65 -0.33
C GLU A 185 -5.71 7.29 0.67
N ILE A 186 -4.46 7.12 0.22
CA ILE A 186 -3.30 6.95 1.10
C ILE A 186 -2.84 8.27 1.75
N GLY A 187 -3.05 9.39 1.06
CA GLY A 187 -2.50 10.69 1.37
C GLY A 187 -1.38 11.10 0.39
N PRO A 188 -1.50 12.27 -0.27
CA PRO A 188 -0.68 12.65 -1.43
C PRO A 188 0.81 12.89 -1.15
N LYS A 189 1.24 12.90 0.12
CA LYS A 189 2.65 13.06 0.51
C LYS A 189 3.38 11.73 0.76
N THR A 190 2.67 10.61 0.66
CA THR A 190 3.17 9.31 1.12
C THR A 190 3.75 8.46 -0.02
N ILE A 191 3.47 8.80 -1.29
CA ILE A 191 3.86 7.99 -2.46
C ILE A 191 4.51 8.88 -3.53
N LEU A 192 5.28 8.26 -4.41
CA LEU A 192 5.81 8.88 -5.62
C LEU A 192 4.69 9.52 -6.45
N PRO A 193 4.94 10.68 -7.08
CA PRO A 193 3.99 11.29 -7.99
C PRO A 193 3.74 10.37 -9.20
N ILE A 194 2.63 10.61 -9.89
CA ILE A 194 2.35 9.93 -11.15
C ILE A 194 3.54 10.18 -12.09
N PRO A 195 4.08 9.13 -12.73
CA PRO A 195 5.14 9.33 -13.71
C PRO A 195 4.69 10.29 -14.82
N ASP A 196 5.52 11.29 -15.10
CA ASP A 196 5.35 12.14 -16.26
C ASP A 196 5.42 11.28 -17.52
N ILE A 197 4.44 11.48 -18.40
CA ILE A 197 4.41 10.81 -19.70
C ILE A 197 5.07 11.70 -20.75
N PRO A 198 5.76 11.12 -21.74
CA PRO A 198 6.23 11.85 -22.89
C PRO A 198 5.08 12.63 -23.56
N SER A 199 5.34 13.86 -24.02
CA SER A 199 4.32 14.69 -24.66
C SER A 199 3.67 14.03 -25.88
N SER A 200 4.46 13.26 -26.65
CA SER A 200 3.94 12.47 -27.78
C SER A 200 2.90 11.43 -27.37
N LEU A 201 3.01 10.89 -26.16
CA LEU A 201 2.03 9.94 -25.61
C LEU A 201 0.82 10.68 -25.06
N ASP A 202 0.99 11.88 -24.51
CA ASP A 202 -0.11 12.69 -23.98
C ASP A 202 -1.09 13.10 -25.08
N ASP A 203 -0.59 13.57 -26.22
CA ASP A 203 -1.44 13.90 -27.37
C ASP A 203 -2.21 12.67 -27.87
N PHE A 204 -1.55 11.51 -27.94
CA PHE A 204 -2.17 10.25 -28.34
C PHE A 204 -3.24 9.77 -27.35
N LEU A 205 -3.01 9.95 -26.04
CA LEU A 205 -4.01 9.61 -25.01
C LEU A 205 -5.26 10.49 -25.16
N ARG A 206 -5.08 11.80 -25.36
CA ARG A 206 -6.20 12.72 -25.58
C ARG A 206 -7.01 12.34 -26.81
N GLU A 207 -6.36 12.02 -27.93
CA GLU A 207 -7.02 11.53 -29.14
C GLU A 207 -7.81 10.23 -28.87
N ALA A 208 -7.15 9.23 -28.28
CA ALA A 208 -7.75 7.92 -28.02
C ALA A 208 -8.96 7.97 -27.07
N THR A 209 -8.96 8.89 -26.11
CA THR A 209 -10.06 9.08 -25.15
C THR A 209 -11.20 9.92 -25.74
N ALA A 210 -10.89 10.90 -26.62
CA ALA A 210 -11.91 11.71 -27.28
C ALA A 210 -12.79 10.93 -28.27
N GLU A 211 -12.25 9.89 -28.91
CA GLU A 211 -12.96 9.08 -29.91
C GLU A 211 -14.04 8.15 -29.35
N THR A 212 -14.14 8.02 -28.02
CA THR A 212 -15.07 7.10 -27.32
C THR A 212 -16.56 7.43 -27.51
N GLN A 213 -16.92 8.32 -28.44
CA GLN A 213 -18.31 8.65 -28.77
C GLN A 213 -18.80 8.19 -30.16
N SER A 214 -18.04 7.46 -31.00
CA SER A 214 -18.48 7.36 -32.41
C SER A 214 -18.23 6.12 -33.28
N HIS A 215 -17.72 4.95 -32.83
CA HIS A 215 -17.75 3.77 -33.74
C HIS A 215 -17.89 2.39 -33.06
N PRO A 216 -18.90 1.57 -33.44
CA PRO A 216 -19.08 0.18 -32.99
C PRO A 216 -17.94 -0.76 -33.39
N ASP A 217 -17.17 -0.42 -34.42
CA ASP A 217 -16.19 -1.32 -35.06
C ASP A 217 -14.81 -1.34 -34.35
N ALA A 218 -14.65 -0.61 -33.24
CA ALA A 218 -13.36 -0.50 -32.54
C ALA A 218 -12.95 -1.76 -31.74
N TYR A 219 -13.78 -2.81 -31.75
CA TYR A 219 -13.60 -4.04 -30.97
C TYR A 219 -13.38 -5.30 -31.81
N ASP A 220 -13.36 -5.20 -33.15
CA ASP A 220 -13.02 -6.30 -34.07
C ASP A 220 -11.53 -6.30 -34.48
#